data_AF-A0A353LX67-F1
#
_entry.id   AF-A0A353LX67-F1
#
_cell.length_a   1.000
_cell.length_b   1.000
_cell.length_c   1.000
_cell.angle_alpha   90.00
_cell.angle_beta   90.00
_cell.angle_gamma   90.00
#
_symmetry.space_group_name_H-M   'P 1'
#
loop_
_entity.id
_entity.type
_entity.pdbx_description
1 polymer ?
#
loop_
_entity_poly.entity_id
_entity_poly.type
_entity_poly.pdbx_seq_one_letter_code
_entity_poly.pdbx_strand_id
1 'polypeptide(L)'
;MSMLISRLKSTLRLGQGHLRCMMTSASLGRGREDAALVAKFASDLFRESFADSDVVTATRLDYQADRALTWGKPHPSLYRMLRDWLDDQEKGNMELIEIFRESGVPSAQTNAFIRVCDQDHGQALYRLLQGDGRVAKLIDQLMGGPVDLLELAHSVFGAEESAVDDITCLVELCNQARLREGDNPLLPARFHYFVKALEGAFMTLASPPQIYLERMNT
;
A
#
# COMPACT_ATOMS: atom_id res chain seq x y z
N MET A 1 -29.89 10.27 -5.88
CA MET A 1 -30.17 8.96 -5.25
C MET A 1 -31.29 9.00 -4.21
N SER A 2 -31.38 10.00 -3.32
CA SER A 2 -32.46 10.10 -2.31
C SER A 2 -33.88 9.98 -2.89
N MET A 3 -34.15 10.54 -4.07
CA MET A 3 -35.45 10.45 -4.74
C MET A 3 -35.85 9.00 -5.09
N LEU A 4 -34.91 8.12 -5.43
CA LEU A 4 -35.19 6.72 -5.74
C LEU A 4 -35.57 5.93 -4.49
N ILE A 5 -34.85 6.16 -3.39
CA ILE A 5 -35.12 5.54 -2.08
C ILE A 5 -36.49 6.00 -1.56
N SER A 6 -36.78 7.31 -1.65
CA SER A 6 -38.09 7.86 -1.27
C SER A 6 -39.22 7.28 -2.12
N ARG A 7 -39.01 7.10 -3.43
CA ARG A 7 -40.00 6.49 -4.32
C ARG A 7 -40.22 5.03 -3.98
N LEU A 8 -39.17 4.26 -3.71
CA LEU A 8 -39.27 2.86 -3.28
C LEU A 8 -40.11 2.73 -1.99
N LYS A 9 -39.81 3.55 -0.98
CA LYS A 9 -40.56 3.58 0.28
C LYS A 9 -42.03 3.93 0.06
N SER A 10 -42.31 4.92 -0.79
CA SER A 10 -43.68 5.32 -1.13
C SER A 10 -44.44 4.19 -1.84
N THR A 11 -43.83 3.55 -2.84
CA THR A 11 -44.41 2.42 -3.57
C THR A 11 -44.73 1.24 -2.65
N LEU A 12 -43.83 0.94 -1.71
CA LEU A 12 -43.98 -0.17 -0.76
C LEU A 12 -44.75 0.22 0.51
N ARG A 13 -45.18 1.49 0.63
CA ARG A 13 -45.85 2.05 1.83
C ARG A 13 -45.07 1.82 3.13
N LEU A 14 -43.75 1.93 3.06
CA LEU A 14 -42.84 1.74 4.20
C LEU A 14 -42.65 3.05 4.95
N GLY A 15 -42.87 3.00 6.27
CA GLY A 15 -42.54 4.08 7.19
C GLY A 15 -41.07 4.08 7.60
N GLN A 16 -40.69 5.08 8.39
CA GLN A 16 -39.38 5.10 9.05
C GLN A 16 -39.23 3.89 9.99
N GLY A 17 -38.06 3.26 10.01
CA GLY A 17 -37.72 2.08 10.81
C GLY A 17 -38.01 0.74 10.12
N HIS A 18 -38.66 0.75 8.95
CA HIS A 18 -39.02 -0.48 8.23
C HIS A 18 -37.88 -1.02 7.36
N LEU A 19 -36.88 -0.19 7.04
CA LEU A 19 -35.73 -0.58 6.24
C LEU A 19 -34.46 -0.46 7.06
N ARG A 20 -33.65 -1.52 7.06
CA ARG A 20 -32.27 -1.46 7.53
C ARG A 20 -31.41 -0.91 6.40
N CYS A 21 -30.81 0.24 6.63
CA CYS A 21 -29.96 0.92 5.66
C CYS A 21 -28.50 0.83 6.11
N MET A 22 -27.62 0.40 5.21
CA MET A 22 -26.17 0.45 5.41
C MET A 22 -25.58 1.36 4.33
N MET A 23 -24.72 2.29 4.74
CA MET A 23 -24.05 3.23 3.86
C MET A 23 -22.55 3.10 4.05
N THR A 24 -21.82 2.90 2.96
CA THR A 24 -20.37 2.96 2.93
C THR A 24 -19.95 4.17 2.11
N SER A 25 -18.97 4.93 2.60
CA SER A 25 -18.40 6.05 1.86
C SER A 25 -16.91 6.14 2.13
N ALA A 26 -16.14 6.37 1.07
CA ALA A 26 -14.68 6.48 1.15
C ALA A 26 -14.21 7.87 1.62
N SER A 27 -15.04 8.90 1.54
CA SER A 27 -14.62 10.30 1.71
C SER A 27 -15.54 11.14 2.60
N LEU A 28 -16.50 10.52 3.29
CA LEU A 28 -17.46 11.25 4.10
C LEU A 28 -16.96 11.41 5.55
N GLY A 29 -16.64 12.64 5.93
CA GLY A 29 -16.12 12.99 7.26
C GLY A 29 -14.61 12.78 7.40
N ARG A 30 -14.01 13.47 8.38
CA ARG A 30 -12.57 13.44 8.69
C ARG A 30 -12.23 12.53 9.88
N GLY A 31 -13.20 11.79 10.41
CA GLY A 31 -13.03 10.92 11.56
C GLY A 31 -14.27 10.93 12.45
N ARG A 32 -14.10 10.52 13.71
CA ARG A 32 -15.21 10.43 14.68
C ARG A 32 -15.84 11.79 15.00
N GLU A 33 -15.06 12.87 14.89
CA GLU A 33 -15.53 14.25 15.11
C GLU A 33 -16.70 14.64 14.18
N ASP A 34 -16.70 14.11 12.95
CA ASP A 34 -17.74 14.37 11.96
C ASP A 34 -18.89 13.35 12.02
N ALA A 35 -18.90 12.43 12.99
CA ALA A 35 -19.89 11.35 13.06
C ALA A 35 -21.33 11.89 13.10
N ALA A 36 -21.58 12.98 13.83
CA ALA A 36 -22.90 13.62 13.87
C ALA A 36 -23.33 14.17 12.50
N LEU A 37 -22.40 14.76 11.73
CA LEU A 37 -22.66 15.26 10.38
C LEU A 37 -22.90 14.13 9.38
N VAL A 38 -22.12 13.04 9.50
CA VAL A 38 -22.28 11.83 8.69
C VAL A 38 -23.63 11.16 8.96
N ALA A 39 -24.02 11.02 10.23
CA ALA A 39 -25.31 10.48 10.63
C ALA A 39 -26.47 11.33 10.07
N LYS A 40 -26.37 12.67 10.18
CA LYS A 40 -27.36 13.58 9.60
C LYS A 40 -27.47 13.41 8.08
N PHE A 41 -26.34 13.34 7.36
CA PHE A 41 -26.34 13.11 5.92
C PHE A 41 -27.01 11.78 5.55
N ALA A 42 -26.72 10.70 6.28
CA ALA A 42 -27.37 9.41 6.09
C ALA A 42 -28.88 9.51 6.35
N SER A 43 -29.29 10.19 7.42
CA SER A 43 -30.70 10.44 7.73
C SER A 43 -31.43 11.19 6.61
N ASP A 44 -30.81 12.22 6.05
CA ASP A 44 -31.39 13.00 4.94
C ASP A 44 -31.49 12.18 3.65
N LEU A 45 -30.49 11.33 3.38
CA LEU A 45 -30.42 10.48 2.19
C LEU A 45 -31.45 9.35 2.21
N PHE A 46 -31.53 8.62 3.33
CA PHE A 46 -32.38 7.43 3.47
C PHE A 46 -33.76 7.75 4.04
N ARG A 47 -33.96 8.92 4.67
CA ARG A 47 -35.15 9.22 5.47
C ARG A 47 -35.35 8.16 6.57
N GLU A 48 -34.25 7.82 7.24
CA GLU A 48 -34.17 6.91 8.39
C GLU A 48 -33.40 7.58 9.54
N SER A 49 -33.58 7.09 10.76
CA SER A 49 -32.81 7.58 11.90
C SER A 49 -31.41 6.97 11.91
N PHE A 50 -30.39 7.81 11.99
CA PHE A 50 -29.02 7.43 12.29
C PHE A 50 -28.52 8.29 13.45
N ALA A 51 -27.88 7.67 14.42
CA ALA A 51 -27.17 8.33 15.50
C ALA A 51 -25.65 8.35 15.22
N ASP A 52 -24.90 9.17 15.96
CA ASP A 52 -23.43 9.14 15.84
C ASP A 52 -22.87 7.74 16.18
N SER A 53 -23.51 7.05 17.13
CA SER A 53 -23.16 5.68 17.54
C SER A 53 -23.23 4.68 16.40
N ASP A 54 -24.05 4.95 15.38
CA ASP A 54 -24.24 4.08 14.22
C ASP A 54 -23.15 4.29 13.15
N VAL A 55 -22.35 5.36 13.27
CA VAL A 55 -21.25 5.64 12.35
C VAL A 55 -20.06 4.78 12.73
N VAL A 56 -19.61 3.92 11.81
CA VAL A 56 -18.37 3.16 11.98
C VAL A 56 -17.25 3.91 11.28
N THR A 57 -16.26 4.36 12.04
CA THR A 57 -15.07 5.05 11.51
C THR A 57 -13.84 4.16 11.58
N ALA A 58 -12.95 4.28 10.60
CA ALA A 58 -11.64 3.65 10.68
C ALA A 58 -10.80 4.30 11.78
N THR A 59 -10.11 3.49 12.57
CA THR A 59 -9.07 3.96 13.49
C THR A 59 -7.73 3.74 12.80
N ARG A 60 -6.88 4.77 12.75
CA ARG A 60 -5.51 4.58 12.31
C ARG A 60 -4.80 3.73 13.36
N LEU A 61 -4.34 2.55 12.97
CA LEU A 61 -3.46 1.76 13.81
C LEU A 61 -2.12 2.48 13.87
N ASP A 62 -1.70 2.83 15.08
CA ASP A 62 -0.40 3.43 15.30
C ASP A 62 0.66 2.33 15.23
N TYR A 63 1.34 2.25 14.09
CA TYR A 63 2.35 1.24 13.81
C TYR A 63 3.60 1.38 14.71
N GLN A 64 3.68 2.45 15.52
CA GLN A 64 4.80 2.75 16.40
C GLN A 64 4.92 1.77 17.58
N ALA A 65 3.82 1.22 18.09
CA ALA A 65 3.81 0.48 19.37
C ALA A 65 4.57 -0.87 19.35
N ASP A 66 4.67 -1.52 18.19
CA ASP A 66 5.32 -2.84 18.04
C ASP A 66 6.80 -2.76 17.63
N ARG A 67 7.38 -1.55 17.54
CA ARG A 67 8.71 -1.31 16.93
C ARG A 67 9.92 -1.54 17.83
N ALA A 68 9.72 -1.92 19.09
CA ALA A 68 10.79 -1.88 20.09
C ALA A 68 11.95 -2.86 19.82
N LEU A 69 11.83 -3.80 18.88
CA LEU A 69 12.84 -4.82 18.62
C LEU A 69 13.03 -5.03 17.11
N THR A 70 13.87 -4.19 16.49
CA THR A 70 14.41 -4.54 15.17
C THR A 70 15.46 -5.64 15.36
N TRP A 71 15.44 -6.67 14.51
CA TRP A 71 16.45 -7.73 14.54
C TRP A 71 17.71 -7.34 13.76
N GLY A 72 17.66 -6.27 12.98
CA GLY A 72 18.83 -5.73 12.29
C GLY A 72 18.48 -4.95 11.03
N LYS A 73 19.52 -4.72 10.22
CA LYS A 73 19.46 -4.11 8.89
C LYS A 73 20.23 -5.00 7.94
N PRO A 74 19.57 -5.90 7.19
CA PRO A 74 20.26 -6.85 6.31
C PRO A 74 20.98 -6.14 5.15
N HIS A 75 21.77 -6.84 4.35
CA HIS A 75 22.33 -6.25 3.13
C HIS A 75 21.21 -5.90 2.13
N PRO A 76 21.28 -4.76 1.40
CA PRO A 76 20.23 -4.35 0.45
C PRO A 76 19.86 -5.39 -0.61
N SER A 77 20.85 -6.18 -1.06
CA SER A 77 20.63 -7.25 -2.04
C SER A 77 19.62 -8.30 -1.58
N LEU A 78 19.37 -8.44 -0.27
CA LEU A 78 18.37 -9.35 0.28
C LEU A 78 17.03 -9.20 -0.43
N TYR A 79 16.57 -7.96 -0.64
CA TYR A 79 15.21 -7.71 -1.11
C TYR A 79 15.04 -8.17 -2.56
N ARG A 80 16.05 -7.95 -3.41
CA ARG A 80 16.07 -8.47 -4.78
C ARG A 80 16.14 -9.98 -4.80
N MET A 81 17.09 -10.57 -4.08
CA MET A 81 17.30 -12.01 -4.05
C MET A 81 16.08 -12.76 -3.47
N LEU A 82 15.44 -12.21 -2.43
CA LEU A 82 14.24 -12.79 -1.83
C LEU A 82 13.03 -12.69 -2.75
N ARG A 83 12.85 -11.57 -3.46
CA ARG A 83 11.80 -11.44 -4.50
C ARG A 83 12.02 -12.48 -5.59
N ASP A 84 13.23 -12.57 -6.12
CA ASP A 84 13.56 -13.50 -7.20
C ASP A 84 13.36 -14.97 -6.75
N TRP A 85 13.76 -15.30 -5.53
CA TRP A 85 13.52 -16.62 -4.93
C TRP A 85 12.03 -16.92 -4.72
N LEU A 86 11.21 -15.92 -4.40
CA LEU A 86 9.76 -16.12 -4.25
C LEU A 86 9.06 -16.45 -5.56
N ASP A 87 9.52 -15.82 -6.66
CA ASP A 87 9.00 -15.98 -8.02
C ASP A 87 9.49 -17.27 -8.71
N ASP A 88 10.62 -17.82 -8.26
CA ASP A 88 11.16 -19.08 -8.78
C ASP A 88 10.27 -20.30 -8.43
N GLN A 89 9.98 -21.11 -9.45
CA GLN A 89 9.19 -22.32 -9.35
C GLN A 89 10.01 -23.52 -8.83
N GLU A 90 11.34 -23.48 -8.97
CA GLU A 90 12.27 -24.54 -8.51
C GLU A 90 12.98 -24.15 -7.19
N LYS A 91 12.43 -23.17 -6.47
CA LYS A 91 13.02 -22.61 -5.26
C LYS A 91 13.31 -23.64 -4.18
N GLY A 92 14.52 -23.58 -3.62
CA GLY A 92 14.98 -24.48 -2.58
C GLY A 92 15.26 -23.78 -1.25
N ASN A 93 15.03 -24.48 -0.14
CA ASN A 93 15.38 -23.98 1.20
C ASN A 93 16.89 -23.75 1.38
N MET A 94 17.74 -24.53 0.71
CA MET A 94 19.20 -24.39 0.82
C MET A 94 19.70 -23.06 0.22
N GLU A 95 19.15 -22.67 -0.93
CA GLU A 95 19.43 -21.37 -1.56
C GLU A 95 18.97 -20.23 -0.67
N LEU A 96 17.75 -20.30 -0.12
CA LEU A 96 17.22 -19.28 0.78
C LEU A 96 18.10 -19.08 2.02
N ILE A 97 18.58 -20.18 2.62
CA ILE A 97 19.48 -20.12 3.78
C ILE A 97 20.77 -19.38 3.42
N GLU A 98 21.30 -19.61 2.22
CA GLU A 98 22.48 -18.92 1.73
C GLU A 98 22.23 -17.43 1.53
N ILE A 99 21.13 -17.07 0.84
CA ILE A 99 20.70 -15.67 0.64
C ILE A 99 20.61 -14.94 1.99
N PHE A 100 19.96 -15.56 2.98
CA PHE A 100 19.77 -14.98 4.31
C PHE A 100 21.09 -14.83 5.06
N ARG A 101 21.97 -15.82 4.96
CA ARG A 101 23.30 -15.79 5.59
C ARG A 101 24.17 -14.68 5.01
N GLU A 102 24.31 -14.62 3.68
CA GLU A 102 25.12 -13.61 2.99
C GLU A 102 24.58 -12.20 3.23
N SER A 103 23.25 -12.07 3.38
CA SER A 103 22.59 -10.80 3.67
C SER A 103 22.59 -10.42 5.14
N GLY A 104 23.13 -11.24 6.05
CA GLY A 104 23.19 -10.94 7.48
C GLY A 104 21.86 -11.07 8.23
N VAL A 105 20.92 -11.88 7.73
CA VAL A 105 19.69 -12.24 8.47
C VAL A 105 20.05 -13.23 9.58
N PRO A 106 19.68 -12.99 10.85
CA PRO A 106 20.07 -13.89 11.93
C PRO A 106 19.34 -15.24 11.82
N SER A 107 20.00 -16.30 12.28
CA SER A 107 19.53 -17.68 12.14
C SER A 107 18.16 -17.93 12.80
N ALA A 108 17.80 -17.18 13.84
CA ALA A 108 16.48 -17.23 14.45
C ALA A 108 15.36 -16.84 13.47
N GLN A 109 15.57 -15.76 12.71
CA GLN A 109 14.66 -15.27 11.68
C GLN A 109 14.62 -16.23 10.49
N THR A 110 15.77 -16.75 10.05
CA THR A 110 15.84 -17.77 8.98
C THR A 110 15.02 -19.01 9.34
N ASN A 111 15.22 -19.56 10.54
CA ASN A 111 14.50 -20.74 10.99
C ASN A 111 13.00 -20.46 11.16
N ALA A 112 12.62 -19.27 11.64
CA ALA A 112 11.22 -18.87 11.77
C ALA A 112 10.53 -18.72 10.41
N PHE A 113 11.24 -18.17 9.41
CA PHE A 113 10.74 -17.99 8.06
C PHE A 113 10.47 -19.34 7.38
N ILE A 114 11.47 -20.24 7.35
CA ILE A 114 11.35 -21.55 6.68
C ILE A 114 10.20 -22.39 7.24
N ARG A 115 9.96 -22.33 8.56
CA ARG A 115 8.86 -23.09 9.20
C ARG A 115 7.47 -22.71 8.70
N VAL A 116 7.30 -21.50 8.18
CA VAL A 116 6.00 -20.93 7.82
C VAL A 116 5.86 -20.76 6.32
N CYS A 117 6.97 -20.49 5.63
CA CYS A 117 7.00 -20.10 4.22
C CYS A 117 6.24 -21.07 3.30
N ASP A 118 6.44 -22.38 3.46
CA ASP A 118 5.79 -23.41 2.63
C ASP A 118 4.25 -23.37 2.72
N GLN A 119 3.71 -22.95 3.87
CA GLN A 119 2.27 -22.87 4.11
C GLN A 119 1.72 -21.50 3.74
N ASP A 120 2.43 -20.44 4.15
CA ASP A 120 2.01 -19.06 3.98
C ASP A 120 3.24 -18.14 3.86
N HIS A 121 3.62 -17.85 2.62
CA HIS A 121 4.71 -16.93 2.29
C HIS A 121 4.42 -15.51 2.79
N GLY A 122 3.16 -15.07 2.75
CA GLY A 122 2.76 -13.74 3.20
C GLY A 122 3.00 -13.56 4.70
N GLN A 123 2.64 -14.58 5.50
CA GLN A 123 2.90 -14.60 6.93
C GLN A 123 4.40 -14.70 7.25
N ALA A 124 5.15 -15.51 6.51
CA ALA A 124 6.60 -15.61 6.67
C ALA A 124 7.28 -14.26 6.40
N LEU A 125 6.90 -13.58 5.31
CA LEU A 125 7.37 -12.24 4.97
C LEU A 125 7.00 -11.22 6.04
N TYR A 126 5.76 -11.23 6.54
CA TYR A 126 5.32 -10.32 7.60
C TYR A 126 6.22 -10.43 8.84
N ARG A 127 6.45 -11.65 9.34
CA ARG A 127 7.26 -11.89 10.54
C ARG A 127 8.73 -11.50 10.35
N LEU A 128 9.27 -11.70 9.15
CA LEU A 128 10.64 -11.28 8.83
C LEU A 128 10.74 -9.75 8.74
N LEU A 129 9.92 -9.12 7.90
CA LEU A 129 10.04 -7.70 7.56
C LEU A 129 9.57 -6.77 8.68
N GLN A 130 8.67 -7.21 9.57
CA GLN A 130 8.23 -6.40 10.71
C GLN A 130 9.41 -5.99 11.61
N GLY A 131 10.44 -6.82 11.73
CA GLY A 131 11.64 -6.53 12.53
C GLY A 131 12.80 -5.93 11.73
N ASP A 132 12.63 -5.61 10.45
CA ASP A 132 13.67 -5.02 9.62
C ASP A 132 13.77 -3.50 9.84
N GLY A 133 14.97 -3.01 10.18
CA GLY A 133 15.21 -1.60 10.45
C GLY A 133 15.06 -0.68 9.22
N ARG A 134 15.18 -1.18 7.99
CA ARG A 134 14.88 -0.41 6.77
C ARG A 134 13.39 -0.30 6.52
N VAL A 135 12.62 -1.35 6.82
CA VAL A 135 11.15 -1.31 6.76
C VAL A 135 10.61 -0.29 7.76
N ALA A 136 11.14 -0.29 8.99
CA ALA A 136 10.77 0.71 9.99
C ALA A 136 11.02 2.14 9.48
N LYS A 137 12.21 2.39 8.91
CA LYS A 137 12.57 3.69 8.32
C LYS A 137 11.67 4.07 7.14
N LEU A 138 11.36 3.12 6.26
CA LEU A 138 10.46 3.29 5.12
C LEU A 138 9.06 3.71 5.58
N ILE A 139 8.49 2.99 6.56
CA ILE A 139 7.18 3.32 7.12
C ILE A 139 7.20 4.74 7.71
N ASP A 140 8.25 5.12 8.43
CA ASP A 140 8.37 6.47 9.00
C ASP A 140 8.34 7.58 7.98
N GLN A 141 9.03 7.41 6.86
CA GLN A 141 9.03 8.43 5.80
C GLN A 141 7.66 8.55 5.13
N LEU A 142 6.95 7.43 4.94
CA LEU A 142 5.65 7.41 4.28
C LEU A 142 4.49 7.88 5.17
N MET A 143 4.65 7.90 6.50
CA MET A 143 3.64 8.47 7.40
C MET A 143 3.39 9.97 7.13
N GLY A 144 4.39 10.68 6.59
CA GLY A 144 4.30 12.09 6.23
C GLY A 144 3.50 12.36 4.95
N GLY A 145 3.17 11.34 4.16
CA GLY A 145 2.48 11.47 2.88
C GLY A 145 3.29 10.88 1.71
N PRO A 146 2.92 11.20 0.46
CA PRO A 146 3.66 10.78 -0.73
C PRO A 146 5.09 11.33 -0.71
N VAL A 147 6.05 10.49 -1.09
CA VAL A 147 7.49 10.82 -1.16
C VAL A 147 8.00 10.46 -2.55
N ASP A 148 8.96 11.24 -3.07
CA ASP A 148 9.66 10.90 -4.30
C ASP A 148 10.45 9.57 -4.15
N LEU A 149 10.39 8.72 -5.17
CA LEU A 149 10.98 7.38 -5.10
C LEU A 149 12.50 7.42 -4.98
N LEU A 150 13.17 8.36 -5.68
CA LEU A 150 14.62 8.48 -5.67
C LEU A 150 15.10 9.05 -4.33
N GLU A 151 14.40 10.04 -3.79
CA GLU A 151 14.69 10.58 -2.44
C GLU A 151 14.51 9.50 -1.35
N LEU A 152 13.45 8.70 -1.46
CA LEU A 152 13.19 7.58 -0.56
C LEU A 152 14.26 6.50 -0.66
N ALA A 153 14.64 6.12 -1.88
CA ALA A 153 15.72 5.17 -2.16
C ALA A 153 17.03 5.61 -1.49
N HIS A 154 17.46 6.84 -1.77
CA HIS A 154 18.70 7.39 -1.20
C HIS A 154 18.65 7.54 0.31
N SER A 155 17.50 7.85 0.87
CA SER A 155 17.34 7.88 2.33
C SER A 155 17.50 6.49 2.94
N VAL A 156 16.85 5.46 2.39
CA VAL A 156 16.83 4.12 2.98
C VAL A 156 18.12 3.34 2.71
N PHE A 157 18.71 3.50 1.52
CA PHE A 157 19.82 2.69 1.01
C PHE A 157 21.12 3.46 0.77
N GLY A 158 21.10 4.80 0.74
CA GLY A 158 22.24 5.61 0.30
C GLY A 158 22.24 5.85 -1.22
N ALA A 159 23.21 6.60 -1.71
CA ALA A 159 23.35 6.97 -3.12
C ALA A 159 24.01 5.86 -3.97
N GLU A 160 23.58 4.62 -3.78
CA GLU A 160 24.02 3.45 -4.54
C GLU A 160 23.23 3.34 -5.85
N GLU A 161 23.85 2.80 -6.90
CA GLU A 161 23.19 2.61 -8.21
C GLU A 161 21.95 1.70 -8.10
N SER A 162 21.99 0.69 -7.22
CA SER A 162 20.88 -0.25 -7.00
C SER A 162 19.79 0.28 -6.07
N ALA A 163 19.93 1.47 -5.48
CA ALA A 163 19.04 1.94 -4.41
C ALA A 163 17.57 1.97 -4.82
N VAL A 164 17.28 2.38 -6.07
CA VAL A 164 15.92 2.45 -6.62
C VAL A 164 15.31 1.06 -6.80
N ASP A 165 16.10 0.10 -7.27
CA ASP A 165 15.65 -1.29 -7.42
C ASP A 165 15.43 -1.94 -6.06
N ASP A 166 16.35 -1.72 -5.11
CA ASP A 166 16.28 -2.28 -3.76
C ASP A 166 15.05 -1.75 -2.99
N ILE A 167 14.74 -0.45 -3.09
CA ILE A 167 13.51 0.10 -2.48
C ILE A 167 12.24 -0.40 -3.16
N THR A 168 12.28 -0.58 -4.49
CA THR A 168 11.13 -1.10 -5.24
C THR A 168 10.82 -2.52 -4.78
N CYS A 169 11.84 -3.39 -4.69
CA CYS A 169 11.69 -4.75 -4.17
C CYS A 169 11.23 -4.76 -2.71
N LEU A 170 11.77 -3.88 -1.87
CA LEU A 170 11.34 -3.78 -0.47
C LEU A 170 9.86 -3.43 -0.36
N VAL A 171 9.38 -2.47 -1.15
CA VAL A 171 7.96 -2.08 -1.19
C VAL A 171 7.08 -3.22 -1.71
N GLU A 172 7.51 -3.94 -2.75
CA GLU A 172 6.81 -5.12 -3.28
C GLU A 172 6.67 -6.22 -2.22
N LEU A 173 7.77 -6.58 -1.56
CA LEU A 173 7.77 -7.57 -0.50
C LEU A 173 6.87 -7.16 0.67
N CYS A 174 6.89 -5.89 1.08
CA CYS A 174 6.01 -5.40 2.15
C CYS A 174 4.51 -5.38 1.75
N ASN A 175 4.20 -5.24 0.46
CA ASN A 175 2.84 -5.34 -0.07
C ASN A 175 2.32 -6.80 -0.09
N GLN A 176 3.22 -7.78 -0.16
CA GLN A 176 2.90 -9.21 -0.07
C GLN A 176 2.82 -9.70 1.39
N ALA A 177 3.59 -9.08 2.29
CA ALA A 177 3.67 -9.42 3.70
C ALA A 177 2.34 -9.18 4.45
N ARG A 178 1.66 -10.24 4.88
CA ARG A 178 0.38 -10.18 5.64
C ARG A 178 0.42 -11.11 6.84
N LEU A 179 -0.07 -10.66 8.00
CA LEU A 179 -0.07 -11.51 9.20
C LEU A 179 -1.04 -12.70 9.08
N ARG A 180 -2.20 -12.46 8.45
CA ARG A 180 -3.25 -13.44 8.18
C ARG A 180 -3.88 -13.14 6.83
N GLU A 181 -4.52 -14.16 6.25
CA GLU A 181 -5.34 -13.98 5.05
C GLU A 181 -6.46 -12.95 5.32
N GLY A 182 -6.57 -11.96 4.44
CA GLY A 182 -7.54 -10.86 4.55
C GLY A 182 -7.08 -9.64 5.35
N ASP A 183 -5.99 -9.73 6.12
CA ASP A 183 -5.40 -8.57 6.80
C ASP A 183 -4.74 -7.62 5.80
N ASN A 184 -4.58 -6.34 6.17
CA ASN A 184 -3.80 -5.40 5.38
C ASN A 184 -2.33 -5.84 5.28
N PRO A 185 -1.64 -5.55 4.16
CA PRO A 185 -0.21 -5.71 4.07
C PRO A 185 0.53 -4.94 5.16
N LEU A 186 1.76 -5.38 5.44
CA LEU A 186 2.71 -4.71 6.33
C LEU A 186 2.87 -3.23 5.95
N LEU A 187 2.99 -2.96 4.64
CA LEU A 187 2.97 -1.62 4.09
C LEU A 187 2.19 -1.64 2.76
N PRO A 188 0.92 -1.16 2.74
CA PRO A 188 0.10 -1.08 1.54
C PRO A 188 0.47 0.15 0.67
N ALA A 189 1.75 0.31 0.35
CA ALA A 189 2.25 1.43 -0.45
C ALA A 189 2.02 1.22 -1.95
N ARG A 190 1.74 2.30 -2.67
CA ARG A 190 1.50 2.28 -4.13
C ARG A 190 2.40 3.27 -4.84
N PHE A 191 2.91 2.88 -6.00
CA PHE A 191 3.63 3.78 -6.89
C PHE A 191 2.65 4.64 -7.69
N HIS A 192 2.90 5.94 -7.70
CA HIS A 192 2.12 6.91 -8.47
C HIS A 192 2.99 7.43 -9.61
N TYR A 193 2.63 7.09 -10.85
CA TYR A 193 3.35 7.52 -12.04
C TYR A 193 2.67 8.73 -12.68
N PHE A 194 3.42 9.80 -12.86
CA PHE A 194 3.01 10.95 -13.66
C PHE A 194 3.60 10.81 -15.06
N VAL A 195 2.93 10.03 -15.90
CA VAL A 195 3.36 9.82 -17.29
C VAL A 195 2.70 10.87 -18.17
N LYS A 196 3.51 11.68 -18.85
CA LYS A 196 3.05 12.56 -19.93
C LYS A 196 3.40 11.90 -21.27
N ALA A 197 2.39 11.61 -22.09
CA ALA A 197 2.64 11.24 -23.48
C ALA A 197 3.26 12.43 -24.23
N LEU A 198 4.16 12.17 -25.17
CA LEU A 198 4.57 13.21 -26.13
C LEU A 198 3.31 13.75 -26.82
N GLU A 199 3.15 15.07 -26.87
CA GLU A 199 1.98 15.73 -27.47
C GLU A 199 1.91 15.52 -29.00
N GLY A 200 2.92 14.87 -29.57
CA GLY A 200 3.11 14.55 -30.97
C GLY A 200 4.60 14.69 -31.34
N ALA A 201 4.94 14.37 -32.58
CA ALA A 201 6.20 14.75 -33.18
C ALA A 201 5.91 15.55 -34.45
N PHE A 202 6.54 16.71 -34.61
CA PHE A 202 6.43 17.56 -35.80
C PHE A 202 7.69 17.37 -36.64
N MET A 203 7.52 17.07 -37.93
CA MET A 203 8.63 16.86 -38.85
C MET A 203 8.62 17.92 -39.93
N THR A 204 9.76 18.58 -40.13
CA THR A 204 10.00 19.38 -41.33
C THR A 204 10.68 18.49 -42.37
N LEU A 205 10.08 18.39 -43.56
CA LEU A 205 10.61 17.62 -44.70
C LEU A 205 11.56 18.45 -45.59
N ALA A 206 11.86 19.69 -45.20
CA ALA A 206 12.87 20.50 -45.86
C ALA A 206 14.27 19.92 -45.60
N SER A 207 15.24 20.17 -46.49
CA SER A 207 16.63 19.76 -46.26
C SER A 207 17.36 20.78 -45.37
N PRO A 208 17.96 20.37 -44.23
CA PRO A 208 17.95 19.03 -43.64
C PRO A 208 16.65 18.74 -42.88
N PRO A 209 16.15 17.49 -42.89
CA PRO A 209 14.94 17.14 -42.15
C PRO A 209 15.16 17.35 -40.64
N GLN A 210 14.18 17.95 -39.96
CA GLN A 210 14.24 18.19 -38.51
C GLN A 210 12.98 17.64 -37.84
N ILE A 211 13.15 17.16 -36.60
CA ILE A 211 12.08 16.62 -35.76
C ILE A 211 11.97 17.48 -34.51
N TYR A 212 10.75 17.82 -34.14
CA TYR A 212 10.42 18.62 -32.96
C TYR A 212 9.43 17.87 -32.09
N LEU A 213 9.66 17.88 -30.77
CA LEU A 213 8.78 17.25 -29.77
C LEU A 213 7.77 18.23 -29.16
N GLU A 214 7.95 19.53 -29.42
CA GLU A 214 7.05 20.59 -29.02
C GLU A 214 6.46 21.26 -30.27
N ARG A 215 5.23 21.76 -30.15
CA ARG A 215 4.58 22.50 -31.24
C ARG A 215 5.37 23.77 -31.53
N MET A 216 5.82 23.94 -32.77
CA MET A 216 6.39 25.20 -33.22
C MET A 216 5.28 26.25 -33.27
N ASN A 217 5.20 27.10 -32.25
CA ASN A 217 4.36 28.29 -32.28
C ASN A 217 5.09 29.37 -33.09
N THR A 218 4.78 29.46 -34.39
CA THR A 218 5.10 30.65 -35.21
C THR A 218 4.26 31.84 -34.78
#